data_AF-A0A955U6S9-F1
#
_entry.id   AF-A0A955U6S9-F1
#
_cell.length_a   1.000
_cell.length_b   1.000
_cell.length_c   1.000
_cell.angle_alpha   90.00
_cell.angle_beta   90.00
_cell.angle_gamma   90.00
#
_symmetry.space_group_name_H-M   'P 1'
#
loop_
_entity.id
_entity.type
_entity.pdbx_description
1 polymer ?
#
loop_
_entity_poly.entity_id
_entity_poly.type
_entity_poly.pdbx_seq_one_letter_code
_entity_poly.pdbx_strand_id
1 'polypeptide(L)'
;MTTRLAIGLVLASTVIGCEPTYLAPSQTPVDSGTSMPPDFSESARSANVPGEVLYALARAETNFQMVIGEAEFDGQEPAFGLMGLRGEQLQLAADLSGIDVETVKTDRAANIAAAAELLGFYGEEFGLTADSDLGEWAPVVARFANLTDDEATAEYIHHEVYGALRDGIETEGYSLAPMDDIVVAWPEPLIDQQRGRDSGAIWSPSPNYSSRSGYSVNYVIIHTCEGSYSGCWSWLANSASGVSAHYVVNDSGSEVRALVDESNKAWHISANYDCSLNSNKDCSRNGQPMNNQSVGIEHAGYGSQSSWSNGLIQRSAELTCGITQRNGVIRDSYHIVGHGQLQP
;
A
#
# COMPACT_ATOMS: atom_id res chain seq x y z
N MET A 1 -49.15 51.64 0.20
CA MET A 1 -48.91 50.39 0.95
C MET A 1 -49.58 49.27 0.17
N THR A 2 -48.83 48.65 -0.71
CA THR A 2 -49.31 47.73 -1.75
C THR A 2 -48.49 46.46 -1.65
N THR A 3 -49.07 45.43 -1.04
CA THR A 3 -48.45 44.10 -0.92
C THR A 3 -48.89 43.26 -2.12
N ARG A 4 -47.93 42.78 -2.92
CA ARG A 4 -48.12 41.73 -3.91
C ARG A 4 -47.19 40.55 -3.61
N LEU A 5 -47.80 39.37 -3.59
CA LEU A 5 -47.32 38.03 -3.96
C LEU A 5 -45.97 37.52 -3.44
N ALA A 6 -45.99 36.35 -2.80
CA ALA A 6 -44.91 35.37 -2.90
C ALA A 6 -45.51 33.96 -3.01
N ILE A 7 -45.25 33.33 -4.15
CA ILE A 7 -45.54 31.94 -4.50
C ILE A 7 -44.51 31.06 -3.78
N GLY A 8 -44.98 29.97 -3.16
CA GLY A 8 -44.12 28.99 -2.49
C GLY A 8 -43.23 28.27 -3.49
N LEU A 9 -41.92 28.40 -3.32
CA LEU A 9 -40.91 27.62 -4.00
C LEU A 9 -40.60 26.38 -3.15
N VAL A 10 -40.92 25.20 -3.66
CA VAL A 10 -40.41 23.93 -3.15
C VAL A 10 -38.92 23.90 -3.44
N LEU A 11 -38.09 24.08 -2.42
CA LEU A 11 -36.65 23.83 -2.48
C LEU A 11 -36.42 22.32 -2.46
N ALA A 12 -36.12 21.78 -3.64
CA ALA A 12 -35.53 20.45 -3.78
C ALA A 12 -34.22 20.40 -2.99
N SER A 13 -34.05 19.36 -2.18
CA SER A 13 -32.81 19.04 -1.48
C SER A 13 -31.66 18.93 -2.48
N THR A 14 -30.73 19.88 -2.43
CA THR A 14 -29.43 19.74 -3.07
C THR A 14 -28.63 18.71 -2.29
N VAL A 15 -28.50 17.51 -2.86
CA VAL A 15 -27.46 16.56 -2.51
C VAL A 15 -26.13 17.28 -2.71
N ILE A 16 -25.38 17.52 -1.64
CA ILE A 16 -24.01 18.02 -1.73
C ILE A 16 -23.20 16.86 -2.35
N GLY A 17 -22.96 16.96 -3.66
CA GLY A 17 -22.17 15.98 -4.41
C GLY A 17 -20.73 15.95 -3.89
N CYS A 18 -20.19 14.74 -3.71
CA CYS A 18 -18.76 14.51 -3.60
C CYS A 18 -18.17 14.70 -5.00
N GLU A 19 -17.87 15.93 -5.41
CA GLU A 19 -16.97 16.19 -6.52
C GLU A 19 -15.65 16.76 -5.96
N PRO A 20 -14.51 16.10 -6.17
CA PRO A 20 -13.23 16.64 -5.78
C PRO A 20 -12.88 17.83 -6.68
N THR A 21 -12.40 18.91 -6.07
CA THR A 21 -11.74 20.00 -6.79
C THR A 21 -10.41 19.53 -7.34
N TYR A 22 -10.33 19.38 -8.65
CA TYR A 22 -9.09 19.07 -9.38
C TYR A 22 -8.07 20.21 -9.23
N LEU A 23 -6.95 19.93 -8.58
CA LEU A 23 -5.72 20.69 -8.77
C LEU A 23 -4.83 19.88 -9.70
N ALA A 24 -4.71 20.31 -10.95
CA ALA A 24 -3.78 19.71 -11.89
C ALA A 24 -2.33 19.94 -11.39
N PRO A 25 -1.49 18.90 -11.32
CA PRO A 25 -0.09 19.07 -10.98
C PRO A 25 0.63 19.88 -12.07
N SER A 26 1.47 20.83 -11.65
CA SER A 26 2.38 21.49 -12.58
C SER A 26 3.55 20.53 -12.86
N GLN A 27 3.61 19.99 -14.07
CA GLN A 27 4.81 19.31 -14.56
C GLN A 27 5.79 20.36 -15.08
N THR A 28 6.89 20.56 -14.35
CA THR A 28 8.10 21.16 -14.92
C THR A 28 8.87 20.07 -15.68
N PRO A 29 9.27 20.28 -16.94
CA PRO A 29 10.05 19.30 -17.69
C PRO A 29 11.39 19.05 -17.00
N VAL A 30 11.66 17.80 -16.63
CA VAL A 30 12.97 17.32 -16.19
C VAL A 30 13.74 16.84 -17.42
N ASP A 31 15.06 17.03 -17.40
CA ASP A 31 15.98 16.80 -18.52
C ASP A 31 15.87 15.37 -19.08
N SER A 32 15.80 15.26 -20.41
CA SER A 32 15.31 14.10 -21.16
C SER A 32 16.36 13.00 -21.38
N GLY A 33 17.06 12.60 -20.31
CA GLY A 33 17.97 11.46 -20.33
C GLY A 33 17.44 10.33 -19.45
N THR A 34 17.18 9.16 -20.04
CA THR A 34 17.02 7.91 -19.28
C THR A 34 18.23 7.77 -18.35
N SER A 35 18.02 7.97 -17.06
CA SER A 35 19.08 8.00 -16.07
C SER A 35 18.55 7.49 -14.74
N MET A 36 19.39 6.71 -14.08
CA MET A 36 19.15 6.11 -12.77
C MET A 36 20.14 6.72 -11.77
N PRO A 37 19.78 6.82 -10.48
CA PRO A 37 20.73 7.23 -9.46
C PRO A 37 22.04 6.39 -9.50
N PRO A 38 23.21 7.01 -9.29
CA PRO A 38 24.50 6.31 -9.34
C PRO A 38 24.59 5.12 -8.39
N ASP A 39 24.07 5.24 -7.17
CA ASP A 39 24.06 4.18 -6.15
C ASP A 39 23.35 2.91 -6.62
N PHE A 40 22.21 3.05 -7.31
CA PHE A 40 21.53 1.92 -7.97
C PHE A 40 22.36 1.36 -9.13
N SER A 41 22.82 2.20 -10.05
CA SER A 41 23.55 1.75 -11.24
C SER A 41 24.91 1.09 -10.93
N GLU A 42 25.57 1.54 -9.86
CA GLU A 42 26.86 1.00 -9.40
C GLU A 42 26.66 -0.31 -8.64
N SER A 43 25.68 -0.37 -7.74
CA SER A 43 25.35 -1.59 -6.99
C SER A 43 24.89 -2.70 -7.94
N ALA A 44 24.03 -2.38 -8.90
CA ALA A 44 23.55 -3.34 -9.90
C ALA A 44 24.70 -3.93 -10.74
N ARG A 45 25.63 -3.07 -11.19
CA ARG A 45 26.82 -3.50 -11.93
C ARG A 45 27.74 -4.38 -11.09
N SER A 46 27.94 -4.05 -9.81
CA SER A 46 28.78 -4.82 -8.90
C SER A 46 28.22 -6.23 -8.70
N ALA A 47 26.91 -6.33 -8.48
CA ALA A 47 26.22 -7.58 -8.20
C ALA A 47 25.79 -8.37 -9.45
N ASN A 48 26.13 -7.88 -10.66
CA ASN A 48 25.76 -8.49 -11.93
C ASN A 48 24.23 -8.69 -12.09
N VAL A 49 23.44 -7.67 -11.72
CA VAL A 49 21.98 -7.64 -11.87
C VAL A 49 21.52 -6.48 -12.77
N PRO A 50 20.35 -6.54 -13.42
CA PRO A 50 19.77 -5.40 -14.12
C PRO A 50 19.43 -4.28 -13.15
N GLY A 51 19.93 -3.08 -13.41
CA GLY A 51 19.64 -1.91 -12.57
C GLY A 51 18.15 -1.58 -12.54
N GLU A 52 17.46 -1.82 -13.66
CA GLU A 52 16.04 -1.63 -13.86
C GLU A 52 15.22 -2.43 -12.83
N VAL A 53 15.53 -3.72 -12.67
CA VAL A 53 14.83 -4.61 -11.72
C VAL A 53 15.09 -4.15 -10.28
N LEU A 54 16.34 -3.84 -9.94
CA LEU A 54 16.70 -3.33 -8.60
C LEU A 54 15.95 -2.01 -8.28
N TYR A 55 15.85 -1.11 -9.25
CA TYR A 55 15.19 0.18 -9.10
C TYR A 55 13.66 0.04 -9.01
N ALA A 56 13.06 -0.85 -9.81
CA ALA A 56 11.63 -1.15 -9.75
C ALA A 56 11.25 -1.84 -8.43
N LEU A 57 12.12 -2.69 -7.87
CA LEU A 57 11.93 -3.26 -6.54
C LEU A 57 11.89 -2.18 -5.46
N ALA A 58 12.81 -1.21 -5.47
CA ALA A 58 12.76 -0.09 -4.53
C ALA A 58 11.46 0.76 -4.68
N ARG A 59 10.95 0.88 -5.91
CA ARG A 59 9.66 1.53 -6.17
C ARG A 59 8.51 0.75 -5.55
N ALA A 60 8.47 -0.57 -5.72
CA ALA A 60 7.40 -1.45 -5.23
C ALA A 60 7.45 -1.64 -3.71
N GLU A 61 8.65 -1.80 -3.14
CA GLU A 61 8.84 -2.12 -1.72
C GLU A 61 8.53 -0.95 -0.82
N THR A 62 9.05 0.25 -1.13
CA THR A 62 8.92 1.42 -0.25
C THR A 62 8.67 2.74 -0.95
N ASN A 63 8.49 2.72 -2.28
CA ASN A 63 8.41 3.95 -3.08
C ASN A 63 9.61 4.88 -2.81
N PHE A 64 10.81 4.29 -2.78
CA PHE A 64 12.09 4.97 -2.52
C PHE A 64 12.21 5.66 -1.16
N GLN A 65 11.36 5.28 -0.20
CA GLN A 65 11.43 5.82 1.16
C GLN A 65 12.44 5.00 1.97
N MET A 66 13.32 5.67 2.71
CA MET A 66 14.12 5.03 3.76
C MET A 66 13.21 4.73 4.95
N VAL A 67 12.54 3.58 4.92
CA VAL A 67 11.60 3.19 5.99
C VAL A 67 12.35 2.65 7.19
N ILE A 68 11.81 2.94 8.37
CA ILE A 68 12.26 2.39 9.65
C ILE A 68 11.10 1.57 10.16
N GLY A 69 11.11 0.27 9.86
CA GLY A 69 10.00 -0.61 10.20
C GLY A 69 9.85 -0.76 11.71
N GLU A 70 8.60 -0.77 12.14
CA GLU A 70 8.18 -1.21 13.46
C GLU A 70 7.37 -2.50 13.30
N ALA A 71 7.47 -3.40 14.29
CA ALA A 71 6.67 -4.61 14.26
C ALA A 71 5.23 -4.27 14.71
N GLU A 72 4.28 -4.26 13.78
CA GLU A 72 2.87 -3.97 14.09
C GLU A 72 2.09 -5.20 14.59
N PHE A 73 2.53 -6.40 14.22
CA PHE A 73 1.87 -7.66 14.59
C PHE A 73 2.89 -8.75 14.93
N ASP A 74 2.52 -9.66 15.83
CA ASP A 74 3.33 -10.83 16.16
C ASP A 74 3.57 -11.70 14.91
N GLY A 75 4.82 -11.98 14.60
CA GLY A 75 5.21 -12.83 13.46
C GLY A 75 5.46 -12.09 12.14
N GLN A 76 5.29 -10.77 12.09
CA GLN A 76 5.71 -9.95 10.96
C GLN A 76 7.01 -9.22 11.31
N GLU A 77 8.09 -9.56 10.61
CA GLU A 77 9.37 -8.87 10.77
C GLU A 77 9.31 -7.49 10.11
N PRO A 78 9.80 -6.43 10.79
CA PRO A 78 9.80 -5.07 10.25
C PRO A 78 10.70 -4.95 9.01
N ALA A 79 10.27 -4.10 8.08
CA ALA A 79 11.01 -3.79 6.86
C ALA A 79 11.94 -2.58 7.05
N PHE A 80 13.10 -2.57 6.39
CA PHE A 80 14.07 -1.48 6.54
C PHE A 80 14.65 -1.00 5.20
N GLY A 81 14.88 0.31 5.14
CA GLY A 81 15.55 1.00 4.04
C GLY A 81 14.73 1.03 2.75
N LEU A 82 15.36 1.40 1.63
CA LEU A 82 14.68 1.52 0.33
C LEU A 82 14.17 0.20 -0.23
N MET A 83 14.80 -0.91 0.17
CA MET A 83 14.58 -2.22 -0.43
C MET A 83 13.64 -3.10 0.41
N GLY A 84 13.02 -2.55 1.47
CA GLY A 84 12.02 -3.29 2.27
C GLY A 84 12.55 -4.56 2.94
N LEU A 85 13.87 -4.67 3.13
CA LEU A 85 14.53 -5.88 3.64
C LEU A 85 14.08 -6.18 5.07
N ARG A 86 13.75 -7.44 5.34
CA ARG A 86 13.22 -7.90 6.63
C ARG A 86 13.70 -9.29 7.02
N GLY A 87 13.69 -9.60 8.32
CA GLY A 87 13.96 -10.94 8.86
C GLY A 87 15.23 -11.62 8.32
N GLU A 88 15.10 -12.90 7.93
CA GLU A 88 16.21 -13.69 7.37
C GLU A 88 16.76 -13.11 6.06
N GLN A 89 15.91 -12.46 5.26
CA GLN A 89 16.34 -11.84 3.99
C GLN A 89 17.29 -10.66 4.25
N LEU A 90 17.00 -9.84 5.26
CA LEU A 90 17.89 -8.75 5.69
C LEU A 90 19.24 -9.30 6.18
N GLN A 91 19.23 -10.36 6.99
CA GLN A 91 20.46 -10.99 7.46
C GLN A 91 21.28 -11.56 6.31
N LEU A 92 20.64 -12.25 5.37
CA LEU A 92 21.31 -12.82 4.20
C LEU A 92 21.91 -11.73 3.30
N ALA A 93 21.17 -10.63 3.05
CA ALA A 93 21.68 -9.50 2.28
C ALA A 93 22.90 -8.84 2.93
N ALA A 94 22.90 -8.70 4.25
CA ALA A 94 24.03 -8.20 5.03
C ALA A 94 25.25 -9.14 4.92
N ASP A 95 25.02 -10.46 5.07
CA ASP A 95 26.08 -11.47 4.99
C ASP A 95 26.72 -11.53 3.58
N LEU A 96 25.91 -11.45 2.52
CA LEU A 96 26.38 -11.46 1.13
C LEU A 96 27.20 -10.21 0.79
N SER A 97 26.74 -9.03 1.22
CA SER A 97 27.45 -7.77 0.97
C SER A 97 28.64 -7.52 1.89
N GLY A 98 28.73 -8.25 3.01
CA GLY A 98 29.73 -8.01 4.04
C GLY A 98 29.51 -6.70 4.83
N ILE A 99 28.32 -6.09 4.71
CA ILE A 99 27.94 -4.88 5.43
C ILE A 99 27.19 -5.29 6.70
N ASP A 100 27.42 -4.61 7.83
CA ASP A 100 26.70 -4.93 9.05
C ASP A 100 25.21 -4.59 8.94
N VAL A 101 24.38 -5.44 9.56
CA VAL A 101 22.91 -5.35 9.49
C VAL A 101 22.38 -3.97 9.89
N GLU A 102 22.97 -3.31 10.89
CA GLU A 102 22.49 -2.01 11.36
C GLU A 102 22.76 -0.90 10.33
N THR A 103 23.92 -0.96 9.66
CA THR A 103 24.21 -0.09 8.52
C THR A 103 23.27 -0.39 7.34
N VAL A 104 22.99 -1.66 7.02
CA VAL A 104 22.02 -2.03 5.96
C VAL A 104 20.62 -1.46 6.25
N LYS A 105 20.20 -1.38 7.52
CA LYS A 105 18.90 -0.81 7.90
C LYS A 105 18.83 0.71 7.72
N THR A 106 19.93 1.42 7.93
CA THR A 106 19.92 2.87 8.17
C THR A 106 20.64 3.70 7.12
N ASP A 107 21.55 3.11 6.37
CA ASP A 107 22.26 3.76 5.28
C ASP A 107 21.70 3.36 3.92
N ARG A 108 21.39 4.37 3.11
CA ARG A 108 20.80 4.18 1.79
C ARG A 108 21.68 3.36 0.86
N ALA A 109 22.96 3.71 0.74
CA ALA A 109 23.85 3.07 -0.22
C ALA A 109 24.12 1.62 0.20
N ALA A 110 24.28 1.38 1.49
CA ALA A 110 24.39 0.04 2.06
C ALA A 110 23.14 -0.82 1.82
N ASN A 111 21.94 -0.25 2.01
CA ASN A 111 20.69 -0.97 1.77
C ASN A 111 20.53 -1.40 0.32
N ILE A 112 20.81 -0.50 -0.63
CA ILE A 112 20.77 -0.78 -2.07
C ILE A 112 21.83 -1.82 -2.45
N ALA A 113 23.07 -1.67 -1.96
CA ALA A 113 24.15 -2.60 -2.25
C ALA A 113 23.85 -4.01 -1.71
N ALA A 114 23.36 -4.12 -0.48
CA ALA A 114 23.00 -5.40 0.13
C ALA A 114 21.86 -6.10 -0.62
N ALA A 115 20.83 -5.35 -1.06
CA ALA A 115 19.76 -5.92 -1.87
C ALA A 115 20.24 -6.33 -3.27
N ALA A 116 21.17 -5.58 -3.88
CA ALA A 116 21.75 -5.95 -5.16
C ALA A 116 22.51 -7.28 -5.07
N GLU A 117 23.35 -7.46 -4.05
CA GLU A 117 24.07 -8.73 -3.80
C GLU A 117 23.10 -9.90 -3.54
N LEU A 118 22.00 -9.64 -2.82
CA LEU A 118 20.95 -10.62 -2.62
C LEU A 118 20.27 -11.04 -3.93
N LEU A 119 19.93 -10.08 -4.80
CA LEU A 119 19.36 -10.36 -6.12
C LEU A 119 20.34 -11.11 -7.01
N GLY A 120 21.63 -10.75 -6.97
CA GLY A 120 22.69 -11.46 -7.69
C GLY A 120 22.80 -12.91 -7.26
N PHE A 121 22.82 -13.14 -5.94
CA PHE A 121 22.82 -14.49 -5.36
C PHE A 121 21.61 -15.32 -5.80
N TYR A 122 20.40 -14.73 -5.81
CA TYR A 122 19.21 -15.42 -6.33
C TYR A 122 19.29 -15.65 -7.84
N GLY A 123 19.76 -14.68 -8.62
CA GLY A 123 19.91 -14.77 -10.07
C GLY A 123 20.86 -15.89 -10.50
N GLU A 124 21.96 -16.10 -9.76
CA GLU A 124 22.89 -17.20 -10.02
C GLU A 124 22.23 -18.58 -9.97
N GLU A 125 21.28 -18.79 -9.04
CA GLU A 125 20.54 -20.05 -8.94
C GLU A 125 19.65 -20.32 -10.17
N PHE A 126 19.24 -19.27 -10.88
CA PHE A 126 18.49 -19.35 -12.13
C PHE A 126 19.38 -19.24 -13.38
N GLY A 127 20.69 -19.06 -13.22
CA GLY A 127 21.63 -18.88 -14.33
C GLY A 127 21.48 -17.53 -15.05
N LEU A 128 21.00 -16.50 -14.35
CA LEU A 128 20.79 -15.16 -14.88
C LEU A 128 21.99 -14.25 -14.66
N THR A 129 22.15 -13.26 -15.53
CA THR A 129 23.12 -12.17 -15.38
C THR A 129 22.47 -10.82 -15.70
N ALA A 130 23.20 -9.73 -15.52
CA ALA A 130 22.73 -8.38 -15.89
C ALA A 130 22.39 -8.25 -17.39
N ASP A 131 22.92 -9.13 -18.24
CA ASP A 131 22.69 -9.14 -19.69
C ASP A 131 21.50 -10.04 -20.10
N SER A 132 20.91 -10.79 -19.16
CA SER A 132 19.69 -11.58 -19.40
C SER A 132 18.49 -10.67 -19.73
N ASP A 133 17.49 -11.22 -20.40
CA ASP A 133 16.26 -10.47 -20.67
C ASP A 133 15.58 -10.07 -19.35
N LEU A 134 15.08 -8.82 -19.28
CA LEU A 134 14.48 -8.31 -18.05
C LEU A 134 13.31 -9.18 -17.57
N GLY A 135 12.52 -9.74 -18.49
CA GLY A 135 11.39 -10.60 -18.16
C GLY A 135 11.79 -11.94 -17.53
N GLU A 136 13.00 -12.44 -17.80
CA GLU A 136 13.53 -13.69 -17.23
C GLU A 136 13.85 -13.56 -15.73
N TRP A 137 13.96 -12.34 -15.20
CA TRP A 137 14.20 -12.08 -13.78
C TRP A 137 12.96 -12.28 -12.89
N ALA A 138 11.78 -12.53 -13.47
CA ALA A 138 10.54 -12.67 -12.70
C ALA A 138 10.58 -13.72 -11.57
N PRO A 139 11.22 -14.91 -11.71
CA PRO A 139 11.39 -15.85 -10.59
C PRO A 139 12.27 -15.32 -9.45
N VAL A 140 13.24 -14.45 -9.76
CA VAL A 140 14.06 -13.77 -8.74
C VAL A 140 13.22 -12.73 -8.00
N VAL A 141 12.41 -11.94 -8.73
CA VAL A 141 11.46 -11.00 -8.15
C VAL A 141 10.45 -11.71 -7.24
N ALA A 142 9.91 -12.86 -7.67
CA ALA A 142 9.02 -13.70 -6.86
C ALA A 142 9.66 -14.11 -5.53
N ARG A 143 10.93 -14.56 -5.58
CA ARG A 143 11.69 -14.94 -4.39
C ARG A 143 12.02 -13.76 -3.50
N PHE A 144 12.28 -12.59 -4.07
CA PHE A 144 12.50 -11.36 -3.32
C PHE A 144 11.22 -10.94 -2.55
N ALA A 145 10.06 -10.99 -3.22
CA ALA A 145 8.77 -10.68 -2.62
C ALA A 145 8.42 -11.61 -1.45
N ASN A 146 8.81 -12.88 -1.56
CA ASN A 146 8.61 -13.93 -0.55
C ASN A 146 7.15 -14.03 -0.07
N LEU A 147 6.20 -13.86 -0.99
CA LEU A 147 4.77 -14.01 -0.74
C LEU A 147 4.37 -15.48 -0.82
N THR A 148 3.40 -15.88 0.01
CA THR A 148 2.92 -17.27 0.07
C THR A 148 1.67 -17.52 -0.78
N ASP A 149 1.03 -16.44 -1.23
CA ASP A 149 -0.13 -16.48 -2.10
C ASP A 149 0.31 -16.32 -3.56
N ASP A 150 -0.07 -17.28 -4.42
CA ASP A 150 0.37 -17.31 -5.83
C ASP A 150 -0.20 -16.12 -6.62
N GLU A 151 -1.44 -15.71 -6.32
CA GLU A 151 -2.10 -14.58 -6.99
C GLU A 151 -1.43 -13.26 -6.60
N ALA A 152 -1.14 -13.09 -5.31
CA ALA A 152 -0.39 -11.93 -4.81
C ALA A 152 1.02 -11.87 -5.37
N THR A 153 1.68 -13.01 -5.51
CA THR A 153 3.00 -13.09 -6.15
C THR A 153 2.92 -12.64 -7.61
N ALA A 154 1.93 -13.14 -8.37
CA ALA A 154 1.73 -12.74 -9.75
C ALA A 154 1.42 -11.24 -9.88
N GLU A 155 0.55 -10.70 -9.03
CA GLU A 155 0.21 -9.28 -9.02
C GLU A 155 1.40 -8.39 -8.66
N TYR A 156 2.17 -8.74 -7.63
CA TYR A 156 3.38 -8.01 -7.25
C TYR A 156 4.38 -7.94 -8.41
N ILE A 157 4.64 -9.08 -9.05
CA ILE A 157 5.55 -9.16 -10.19
C ILE A 157 5.01 -8.30 -11.34
N HIS A 158 3.80 -8.59 -11.81
CA HIS A 158 3.29 -7.99 -13.04
C HIS A 158 2.92 -6.53 -12.87
N HIS A 159 2.28 -6.14 -11.77
CA HIS A 159 1.69 -4.81 -11.62
C HIS A 159 2.50 -3.85 -10.75
N GLU A 160 3.25 -4.34 -9.76
CA GLU A 160 4.06 -3.47 -8.90
C GLU A 160 5.48 -3.29 -9.47
N VAL A 161 6.18 -4.39 -9.78
CA VAL A 161 7.56 -4.33 -10.26
C VAL A 161 7.64 -4.06 -11.77
N TYR A 162 7.12 -4.99 -12.60
CA TYR A 162 7.15 -4.80 -14.05
C TYR A 162 6.14 -3.74 -14.53
N GLY A 163 5.10 -3.46 -13.73
CA GLY A 163 4.21 -2.32 -13.98
C GLY A 163 4.96 -0.99 -13.88
N ALA A 164 5.80 -0.81 -12.85
CA ALA A 164 6.64 0.38 -12.74
C ALA A 164 7.63 0.52 -13.90
N LEU A 165 8.17 -0.59 -14.43
CA LEU A 165 9.03 -0.55 -15.62
C LEU A 165 8.26 -0.15 -16.88
N ARG A 166 7.05 -0.67 -17.08
CA ARG A 166 6.19 -0.29 -18.21
C ARG A 166 5.77 1.18 -18.13
N ASP A 167 5.39 1.65 -16.95
CA ASP A 167 4.95 3.04 -16.76
C ASP A 167 6.12 4.05 -16.77
N GLY A 168 7.33 3.56 -16.55
CA GLY A 168 8.51 4.39 -16.27
C GLY A 168 8.54 4.86 -14.81
N ILE A 169 9.71 5.30 -14.37
CA ILE A 169 9.94 5.71 -12.98
C ILE A 169 10.54 7.10 -12.96
N GLU A 170 9.82 8.06 -12.38
CA GLU A 170 10.30 9.41 -12.10
C GLU A 170 10.42 9.60 -10.58
N THR A 171 11.65 9.73 -10.08
CA THR A 171 11.88 10.00 -8.66
C THR A 171 13.25 10.63 -8.46
N GLU A 172 13.42 11.41 -7.39
CA GLU A 172 14.72 11.96 -6.96
C GLU A 172 15.45 12.80 -8.03
N GLY A 173 14.73 13.33 -9.02
CA GLY A 173 15.31 14.06 -10.16
C GLY A 173 15.87 13.18 -11.28
N TYR A 174 15.66 11.87 -11.20
CA TYR A 174 16.01 10.87 -12.21
C TYR A 174 14.75 10.35 -12.91
N SER A 175 14.93 9.86 -14.14
CA SER A 175 13.83 9.34 -14.97
C SER A 175 14.28 8.08 -15.69
N LEU A 176 13.62 6.96 -15.39
CA LEU A 176 13.70 5.73 -16.18
C LEU A 176 12.53 5.73 -17.16
N ALA A 177 12.84 5.67 -18.45
CA ALA A 177 11.82 5.70 -19.49
C ALA A 177 10.93 4.43 -19.46
N PRO A 178 9.64 4.55 -19.85
CA PRO A 178 8.74 3.42 -20.07
C PRO A 178 9.34 2.29 -20.90
N MET A 179 9.06 1.04 -20.50
CA MET A 179 9.52 -0.18 -21.16
C MET A 179 8.36 -1.12 -21.49
N ASP A 180 7.65 -0.83 -22.59
CA ASP A 180 6.38 -1.49 -22.94
C ASP A 180 6.50 -2.93 -23.45
N ASP A 181 7.68 -3.34 -23.92
CA ASP A 181 7.90 -4.60 -24.64
C ASP A 181 8.46 -5.75 -23.76
N ILE A 182 8.41 -5.61 -22.42
CA ILE A 182 8.92 -6.65 -21.52
C ILE A 182 7.94 -7.83 -21.46
N VAL A 183 8.41 -9.02 -21.84
CA VAL A 183 7.66 -10.28 -21.72
C VAL A 183 8.03 -10.95 -20.40
N VAL A 184 7.20 -10.76 -19.38
CA VAL A 184 7.44 -11.29 -18.02
C VAL A 184 7.33 -12.82 -18.02
N ALA A 185 8.40 -13.51 -17.58
CA ALA A 185 8.46 -14.97 -17.50
C ALA A 185 7.76 -15.52 -16.24
N TRP A 186 6.51 -15.11 -16.00
CA TRP A 186 5.69 -15.53 -14.87
C TRP A 186 4.20 -15.59 -15.25
N PRO A 187 3.39 -16.50 -14.69
CA PRO A 187 1.94 -16.52 -14.94
C PRO A 187 1.28 -15.16 -14.65
N GLU A 188 0.35 -14.75 -15.51
CA GLU A 188 -0.48 -13.55 -15.29
C GLU A 188 -1.38 -13.73 -14.06
N PRO A 189 -1.66 -12.67 -13.28
CA PRO A 189 -2.63 -12.71 -12.20
C PRO A 189 -4.04 -13.02 -12.74
N LEU A 190 -4.82 -13.74 -11.96
CA LEU A 190 -6.21 -14.04 -12.25
C LEU A 190 -7.06 -12.78 -12.09
N ILE A 191 -7.67 -12.35 -13.19
CA ILE A 191 -8.68 -11.29 -13.15
C ILE A 191 -9.99 -11.88 -12.60
N ASP A 192 -10.12 -12.07 -11.28
CA ASP A 192 -11.42 -12.36 -10.68
C ASP A 192 -12.26 -11.07 -10.65
N GLN A 193 -13.22 -10.99 -11.56
CA GLN A 193 -14.09 -9.82 -11.79
C GLN A 193 -15.19 -9.65 -10.71
N GLN A 194 -15.11 -10.34 -9.57
CA GLN A 194 -16.07 -10.08 -8.49
C GLN A 194 -15.83 -8.68 -7.92
N ARG A 195 -16.81 -7.80 -8.14
CA ARG A 195 -16.76 -6.40 -7.69
C ARG A 195 -17.30 -6.28 -6.26
N GLY A 196 -16.54 -5.63 -5.39
CA GLY A 196 -16.97 -5.28 -4.03
C GLY A 196 -18.09 -4.21 -3.99
N ARG A 197 -18.50 -3.81 -2.78
CA ARG A 197 -19.51 -2.73 -2.58
C ARG A 197 -19.04 -1.37 -3.09
N ASP A 198 -17.74 -1.14 -3.11
CA ASP A 198 -17.15 0.00 -3.80
C ASP A 198 -17.01 -0.32 -5.29
N SER A 199 -17.59 0.53 -6.15
CA SER A 199 -17.61 0.29 -7.59
C SER A 199 -16.20 0.35 -8.16
N GLY A 200 -15.62 -0.82 -8.45
CA GLY A 200 -14.26 -0.95 -8.98
C GLY A 200 -13.28 -1.62 -8.03
N ALA A 201 -13.66 -1.89 -6.77
CA ALA A 201 -12.84 -2.71 -5.89
C ALA A 201 -12.90 -4.19 -6.29
N ILE A 202 -11.74 -4.85 -6.27
CA ILE A 202 -11.60 -6.29 -6.54
C ILE A 202 -11.87 -7.05 -5.25
N TRP A 203 -12.76 -8.04 -5.30
CA TRP A 203 -13.13 -8.84 -4.14
C TRP A 203 -12.09 -9.95 -3.88
N SER A 204 -11.36 -9.84 -2.77
CA SER A 204 -10.36 -10.81 -2.31
C SER A 204 -10.72 -11.25 -0.88
N PRO A 205 -11.68 -12.17 -0.68
CA PRO A 205 -12.32 -12.37 0.61
C PRO A 205 -11.37 -12.86 1.70
N SER A 206 -11.36 -12.17 2.83
CA SER A 206 -10.74 -12.66 4.06
C SER A 206 -11.72 -13.54 4.85
N PRO A 207 -11.27 -14.68 5.41
CA PRO A 207 -12.07 -15.48 6.34
C PRO A 207 -12.05 -14.92 7.78
N ASN A 208 -11.17 -13.95 8.06
CA ASN A 208 -10.95 -13.41 9.40
C ASN A 208 -11.96 -12.31 9.73
N TYR A 209 -13.24 -12.67 9.81
CA TYR A 209 -14.30 -11.74 10.19
C TYR A 209 -15.30 -12.40 11.12
N SER A 210 -16.12 -11.58 11.76
CA SER A 210 -17.27 -12.08 12.54
C SER A 210 -18.44 -11.11 12.50
N SER A 211 -19.54 -11.45 13.17
CA SER A 211 -20.66 -10.53 13.34
C SER A 211 -20.23 -9.26 14.09
N ARG A 212 -20.84 -8.12 13.75
CA ARG A 212 -20.72 -6.87 14.51
C ARG A 212 -21.45 -6.90 15.86
N SER A 213 -22.15 -8.00 16.17
CA SER A 213 -22.90 -8.16 17.43
C SER A 213 -23.95 -7.05 17.66
N GLY A 214 -24.61 -6.60 16.58
CA GLY A 214 -25.65 -5.58 16.63
C GLY A 214 -25.17 -4.13 16.64
N TYR A 215 -23.86 -3.89 16.57
CA TYR A 215 -23.30 -2.54 16.47
C TYR A 215 -23.50 -1.95 15.07
N SER A 216 -23.75 -0.64 15.01
CA SER A 216 -23.65 0.13 13.77
C SER A 216 -22.20 0.54 13.50
N VAL A 217 -21.87 0.77 12.24
CA VAL A 217 -20.62 1.44 11.86
C VAL A 217 -20.74 2.93 12.19
N ASN A 218 -19.76 3.44 12.92
CA ASN A 218 -19.68 4.84 13.36
C ASN A 218 -18.33 5.48 13.04
N TYR A 219 -17.31 4.68 12.68
CA TYR A 219 -15.95 5.14 12.42
C TYR A 219 -15.41 4.57 11.11
N VAL A 220 -14.57 5.34 10.44
CA VAL A 220 -13.61 4.86 9.45
C VAL A 220 -12.23 4.99 10.07
N ILE A 221 -11.46 3.90 10.06
CA ILE A 221 -10.11 3.89 10.60
C ILE A 221 -9.13 3.73 9.44
N ILE A 222 -8.14 4.60 9.43
CA ILE A 222 -7.09 4.68 8.43
C ILE A 222 -5.84 4.00 8.98
N HIS A 223 -5.30 3.08 8.19
CA HIS A 223 -4.14 2.26 8.53
C HIS A 223 -3.08 2.34 7.42
N THR A 224 -1.87 1.90 7.75
CA THR A 224 -0.77 1.61 6.83
C THR A 224 -0.50 0.11 6.86
N CYS A 225 -0.13 -0.46 5.72
CA CYS A 225 0.14 -1.89 5.61
C CYS A 225 1.50 -2.33 6.19
N GLU A 226 2.42 -1.38 6.37
CA GLU A 226 3.85 -1.63 6.59
C GLU A 226 4.45 -2.58 5.52
N GLY A 227 4.08 -2.34 4.26
CA GLY A 227 4.43 -3.22 3.14
C GLY A 227 3.81 -2.84 1.80
N SER A 228 4.14 -3.65 0.80
CA SER A 228 3.62 -3.57 -0.56
C SER A 228 2.11 -3.88 -0.63
N TYR A 229 1.47 -3.51 -1.74
CA TYR A 229 0.03 -3.68 -1.90
C TYR A 229 -0.36 -5.16 -1.90
N SER A 230 0.32 -5.98 -2.71
CA SER A 230 0.08 -7.42 -2.80
C SER A 230 0.40 -8.17 -1.52
N GLY A 231 1.49 -7.78 -0.85
CA GLY A 231 1.83 -8.34 0.47
C GLY A 231 0.75 -8.06 1.51
N CYS A 232 0.21 -6.85 1.52
CA CYS A 232 -0.80 -6.43 2.47
C CYS A 232 -2.12 -7.18 2.31
N TRP A 233 -2.71 -7.16 1.10
CA TRP A 233 -4.02 -7.78 0.93
C TRP A 233 -3.95 -9.31 1.09
N SER A 234 -2.86 -9.95 0.67
CA SER A 234 -2.69 -11.40 0.79
C SER A 234 -2.53 -11.85 2.24
N TRP A 235 -1.79 -11.08 3.05
CA TRP A 235 -1.71 -11.32 4.49
C TRP A 235 -3.07 -11.19 5.18
N LEU A 236 -3.83 -10.15 4.85
CA LEU A 236 -5.16 -9.92 5.43
C LEU A 236 -6.21 -10.92 4.95
N ALA A 237 -6.02 -11.53 3.78
CA ALA A 237 -6.84 -12.63 3.27
C ALA A 237 -6.44 -14.01 3.83
N ASN A 238 -5.24 -14.14 4.39
CA ASN A 238 -4.75 -15.40 4.96
C ASN A 238 -5.46 -15.76 6.28
N SER A 239 -6.13 -16.91 6.34
CA SER A 239 -6.79 -17.40 7.57
C SER A 239 -5.87 -17.54 8.78
N ALA A 240 -4.57 -17.73 8.57
CA ALA A 240 -3.60 -17.89 9.65
C ALA A 240 -3.16 -16.56 10.28
N SER A 241 -3.39 -15.41 9.62
CA SER A 241 -2.96 -14.11 10.12
C SER A 241 -3.74 -13.67 11.37
N GLY A 242 -4.99 -14.12 11.50
CA GLY A 242 -5.86 -13.72 12.62
C GLY A 242 -6.24 -12.22 12.62
N VAL A 243 -5.98 -11.52 11.51
CA VAL A 243 -6.31 -10.11 11.29
C VAL A 243 -6.93 -9.92 9.89
N SER A 244 -7.65 -8.81 9.70
CA SER A 244 -8.21 -8.42 8.41
C SER A 244 -8.63 -6.95 8.43
N ALA A 245 -8.76 -6.34 7.26
CA ALA A 245 -9.41 -5.04 7.07
C ALA A 245 -10.60 -5.17 6.11
N HIS A 246 -11.34 -4.08 5.90
CA HIS A 246 -12.41 -4.08 4.90
C HIS A 246 -11.85 -3.80 3.51
N TYR A 247 -10.88 -2.89 3.41
CA TYR A 247 -10.30 -2.46 2.15
C TYR A 247 -8.78 -2.28 2.24
N VAL A 248 -8.10 -2.47 1.11
CA VAL A 248 -6.69 -2.12 0.90
C VAL A 248 -6.61 -1.24 -0.35
N VAL A 249 -5.92 -0.11 -0.29
CA VAL A 249 -5.68 0.80 -1.42
C VAL A 249 -4.22 0.68 -1.84
N ASN A 250 -3.96 0.52 -3.13
CA ASN A 250 -2.58 0.51 -3.63
C ASN A 250 -1.94 1.89 -3.56
N ASP A 251 -0.62 1.91 -3.66
CA ASP A 251 0.23 3.08 -3.46
C ASP A 251 -0.02 4.22 -4.48
N SER A 252 -0.54 3.89 -5.66
CA SER A 252 -0.93 4.85 -6.72
C SER A 252 -2.39 5.29 -6.64
N GLY A 253 -3.23 4.57 -5.88
CA GLY A 253 -4.69 4.77 -5.83
C GLY A 253 -5.45 4.24 -7.05
N SER A 254 -4.80 3.54 -7.97
CA SER A 254 -5.44 2.96 -9.16
C SER A 254 -6.30 1.73 -8.85
N GLU A 255 -6.02 1.03 -7.73
CA GLU A 255 -6.72 -0.20 -7.36
C GLU A 255 -7.09 -0.24 -5.87
N VAL A 256 -8.17 -0.95 -5.57
CA VAL A 256 -8.63 -1.25 -4.21
C VAL A 256 -8.99 -2.73 -4.12
N ARG A 257 -8.45 -3.46 -3.14
CA ARG A 257 -9.00 -4.76 -2.71
C ARG A 257 -10.08 -4.54 -1.66
N ALA A 258 -11.16 -5.31 -1.76
CA ALA A 258 -12.19 -5.43 -0.74
C ALA A 258 -12.12 -6.84 -0.14
N LEU A 259 -11.93 -6.95 1.18
CA LEU A 259 -11.66 -8.22 1.86
C LEU A 259 -12.81 -8.68 2.76
N VAL A 260 -13.49 -7.74 3.41
CA VAL A 260 -14.62 -8.02 4.32
C VAL A 260 -15.77 -7.10 3.98
N ASP A 261 -16.98 -7.65 3.87
CA ASP A 261 -18.18 -6.85 3.66
C ASP A 261 -18.43 -5.94 4.87
N GLU A 262 -18.74 -4.66 4.63
CA GLU A 262 -18.96 -3.66 5.69
C GLU A 262 -20.03 -4.06 6.72
N SER A 263 -20.98 -4.95 6.38
CA SER A 263 -21.96 -5.49 7.32
C SER A 263 -21.35 -6.41 8.39
N ASN A 264 -20.15 -6.92 8.13
CA ASN A 264 -19.37 -7.75 9.03
C ASN A 264 -18.25 -6.95 9.70
N LYS A 265 -17.80 -7.47 10.85
CA LYS A 265 -16.66 -6.97 11.60
C LYS A 265 -15.38 -7.61 11.06
N ALA A 266 -14.52 -6.81 10.42
CA ALA A 266 -13.12 -7.14 10.19
C ALA A 266 -12.31 -7.02 11.50
N TRP A 267 -11.12 -7.60 11.54
CA TRP A 267 -10.25 -7.67 12.72
C TRP A 267 -9.01 -6.82 12.51
N HIS A 268 -9.18 -5.49 12.46
CA HIS A 268 -8.12 -4.52 12.10
C HIS A 268 -7.62 -3.69 13.29
N ILE A 269 -8.42 -3.55 14.36
CA ILE A 269 -8.07 -2.79 15.55
C ILE A 269 -8.55 -3.47 16.83
N SER A 270 -7.63 -3.88 17.69
CA SER A 270 -7.97 -4.56 18.95
C SER A 270 -8.44 -3.62 20.07
N ALA A 271 -8.23 -2.31 19.91
CA ALA A 271 -8.54 -1.32 20.93
C ALA A 271 -10.03 -1.22 21.28
N ASN A 272 -10.28 -0.93 22.56
CA ASN A 272 -11.53 -0.35 22.99
C ASN A 272 -11.46 1.17 22.84
N TYR A 273 -12.59 1.81 22.54
CA TYR A 273 -12.64 3.26 22.43
C TYR A 273 -12.27 3.93 23.76
N ASP A 274 -11.35 4.89 23.68
CA ASP A 274 -11.02 5.81 24.76
C ASP A 274 -11.11 7.24 24.21
N CYS A 275 -12.11 7.98 24.67
CA CYS A 275 -12.31 9.35 24.21
C CYS A 275 -11.15 10.29 24.56
N SER A 276 -10.33 9.98 25.57
CA SER A 276 -9.17 10.82 25.89
C SER A 276 -8.13 10.84 24.76
N LEU A 277 -8.10 9.77 23.96
CA LEU A 277 -7.28 9.65 22.75
C LEU A 277 -7.95 10.28 21.51
N ASN A 278 -9.23 10.63 21.60
CA ASN A 278 -10.02 11.22 20.52
C ASN A 278 -10.65 12.56 20.92
N SER A 279 -9.84 13.49 21.46
CA SER A 279 -10.26 14.86 21.81
C SER A 279 -11.45 14.95 22.78
N ASN A 280 -11.63 13.97 23.67
CA ASN A 280 -12.79 13.83 24.55
C ASN A 280 -14.14 13.76 23.81
N LYS A 281 -14.15 13.32 22.55
CA LYS A 281 -15.35 13.12 21.75
C LYS A 281 -16.01 11.79 22.08
N ASP A 282 -17.34 11.74 22.08
CA ASP A 282 -18.14 10.51 22.24
C ASP A 282 -17.79 9.63 23.45
N CYS A 283 -17.43 10.23 24.61
CA CYS A 283 -17.05 9.49 25.81
C CYS A 283 -18.10 8.48 26.34
N SER A 284 -19.36 8.57 25.88
CA SER A 284 -20.37 7.54 26.17
C SER A 284 -20.04 6.18 25.55
N ARG A 285 -19.13 6.11 24.57
CA ARG A 285 -18.65 4.89 23.92
C ARG A 285 -17.41 4.30 24.58
N ASN A 286 -16.88 4.89 25.64
CA ASN A 286 -15.67 4.38 26.29
C ASN A 286 -15.82 2.90 26.67
N GLY A 287 -14.79 2.11 26.37
CA GLY A 287 -14.78 0.66 26.61
C GLY A 287 -15.49 -0.17 25.53
N GLN A 288 -16.09 0.44 24.51
CA GLN A 288 -16.67 -0.32 23.39
C GLN A 288 -15.59 -0.73 22.37
N PRO A 289 -15.62 -1.98 21.87
CA PRO A 289 -14.60 -2.48 20.96
C PRO A 289 -14.66 -1.79 19.59
N MET A 290 -13.53 -1.26 19.12
CA MET A 290 -13.50 -0.47 17.88
C MET A 290 -13.86 -1.29 16.64
N ASN A 291 -13.32 -2.51 16.49
CA ASN A 291 -13.67 -3.41 15.39
C ASN A 291 -15.20 -3.52 15.16
N ASN A 292 -16.00 -3.58 16.23
CA ASN A 292 -17.46 -3.72 16.10
C ASN A 292 -18.11 -2.51 15.40
N GLN A 293 -17.54 -1.32 15.59
CA GLN A 293 -18.12 -0.03 15.19
C GLN A 293 -17.32 0.69 14.08
N SER A 294 -16.32 0.06 13.48
CA SER A 294 -15.49 0.66 12.44
C SER A 294 -15.52 -0.09 11.11
N VAL A 295 -15.11 0.64 10.06
CA VAL A 295 -14.60 0.11 8.80
C VAL A 295 -13.12 0.47 8.71
N GLY A 296 -12.26 -0.51 8.39
CA GLY A 296 -10.81 -0.31 8.25
C GLY A 296 -10.38 -0.18 6.79
N ILE A 297 -9.54 0.82 6.51
CA ILE A 297 -8.89 1.02 5.20
C ILE A 297 -7.38 0.98 5.40
N GLU A 298 -6.74 0.03 4.75
CA GLU A 298 -5.29 -0.15 4.70
C GLU A 298 -4.71 0.56 3.47
N HIS A 299 -3.55 1.17 3.63
CA HIS A 299 -2.82 1.84 2.55
C HIS A 299 -1.47 1.16 2.37
N ALA A 300 -1.18 0.71 1.14
CA ALA A 300 0.15 0.21 0.79
C ALA A 300 1.20 1.29 1.05
N GLY A 301 2.27 0.94 1.76
CA GLY A 301 3.25 1.88 2.30
C GLY A 301 3.49 1.70 3.80
N TYR A 302 4.10 2.70 4.42
CA TYR A 302 4.64 2.68 5.79
C TYR A 302 4.31 3.97 6.53
N GLY A 303 3.99 3.87 7.81
CA GLY A 303 3.75 5.03 8.67
C GLY A 303 4.96 5.96 8.79
N SER A 304 6.17 5.42 8.64
CA SER A 304 7.43 6.19 8.68
C SER A 304 7.71 7.01 7.41
N GLN A 305 6.92 6.87 6.34
CA GLN A 305 7.21 7.54 5.08
C GLN A 305 6.94 9.05 5.12
N SER A 306 7.74 9.80 4.36
CA SER A 306 7.70 11.27 4.39
C SER A 306 6.59 11.88 3.53
N SER A 307 6.07 11.12 2.57
CA SER A 307 5.06 11.58 1.61
C SER A 307 4.22 10.43 1.09
N TRP A 308 3.01 10.73 0.61
CA TRP A 308 2.07 9.78 0.04
C TRP A 308 1.68 10.25 -1.36
N SER A 309 1.38 9.32 -2.27
CA SER A 309 0.99 9.70 -3.63
C SER A 309 -0.36 10.43 -3.61
N ASN A 310 -0.51 11.44 -4.48
CA ASN A 310 -1.78 12.15 -4.62
C ASN A 310 -2.92 11.21 -5.03
N GLY A 311 -2.63 10.20 -5.86
CA GLY A 311 -3.62 9.22 -6.30
C GLY A 311 -4.14 8.36 -5.16
N LEU A 312 -3.27 7.85 -4.29
CA LEU A 312 -3.67 7.11 -3.09
C LEU A 312 -4.52 7.99 -2.16
N ILE A 313 -4.08 9.22 -1.88
CA ILE A 313 -4.83 10.14 -1.01
C ILE A 313 -6.21 10.44 -1.60
N GLN A 314 -6.30 10.69 -2.90
CA GLN A 314 -7.56 10.93 -3.58
C GLN A 314 -8.46 9.68 -3.50
N ARG A 315 -7.93 8.50 -3.84
CA ARG A 315 -8.70 7.26 -3.84
C ARG A 315 -9.20 6.90 -2.45
N SER A 316 -8.38 7.10 -1.42
CA SER A 316 -8.75 6.92 -0.02
C SER A 316 -9.89 7.84 0.41
N ALA A 317 -9.83 9.12 0.01
CA ALA A 317 -10.89 10.09 0.30
C ALA A 317 -12.21 9.73 -0.41
N GLU A 318 -12.15 9.27 -1.66
CA GLU A 318 -13.31 8.79 -2.42
C GLU A 318 -13.95 7.57 -1.76
N LEU A 319 -13.13 6.57 -1.41
CA LEU A 319 -13.57 5.35 -0.72
C LEU A 319 -14.20 5.69 0.64
N THR A 320 -13.58 6.59 1.41
CA THR A 320 -14.11 7.10 2.68
C THR A 320 -15.43 7.86 2.49
N CYS A 321 -15.57 8.69 1.44
CA CYS A 321 -16.86 9.31 1.11
C CYS A 321 -17.93 8.24 0.86
N GLY A 322 -17.63 7.20 0.08
CA GLY A 322 -18.54 6.07 -0.17
C GLY A 322 -18.96 5.32 1.10
N ILE A 323 -18.00 4.94 1.94
CA ILE A 323 -18.25 4.23 3.21
C ILE A 323 -19.14 5.08 4.13
N THR A 324 -18.82 6.37 4.29
CA THR A 324 -19.57 7.26 5.18
C THR A 324 -21.00 7.48 4.69
N GLN A 325 -21.22 7.55 3.37
CA GLN A 325 -22.57 7.61 2.79
C GLN A 325 -23.38 6.34 3.05
N ARG A 326 -22.79 5.16 2.82
CA ARG A 326 -23.47 3.87 3.00
C ARG A 326 -23.83 3.59 4.45
N ASN A 327 -22.97 3.99 5.38
CA ASN A 327 -23.11 3.65 6.81
C ASN A 327 -23.65 4.80 7.68
N GLY A 328 -23.77 6.02 7.14
CA GLY A 328 -24.19 7.19 7.90
C GLY A 328 -23.14 7.69 8.91
N VAL A 329 -21.85 7.42 8.64
CA VAL A 329 -20.74 7.90 9.48
C VAL A 329 -20.59 9.42 9.32
N ILE A 330 -20.40 10.11 10.44
CA ILE A 330 -20.16 11.56 10.44
C ILE A 330 -18.81 11.83 9.76
N ARG A 331 -18.75 12.82 8.85
CA ARG A 331 -17.50 13.19 8.16
C ARG A 331 -16.80 14.31 8.90
N ASP A 332 -16.08 13.95 9.96
CA ASP A 332 -15.19 14.83 10.70
C ASP A 332 -13.93 14.08 11.14
N SER A 333 -12.96 14.81 11.69
CA SER A 333 -11.68 14.26 12.17
C SER A 333 -11.80 13.44 13.47
N TYR A 334 -13.00 13.21 13.98
CA TYR A 334 -13.25 12.38 15.16
C TYR A 334 -13.85 11.02 14.81
N HIS A 335 -14.41 10.89 13.61
CA HIS A 335 -15.01 9.65 13.09
C HIS A 335 -14.25 9.07 11.90
N ILE A 336 -13.36 9.86 11.29
CA ILE A 336 -12.34 9.39 10.34
C ILE A 336 -11.00 9.60 11.03
N VAL A 337 -10.39 8.53 11.52
CA VAL A 337 -9.24 8.59 12.44
C VAL A 337 -8.16 7.60 12.05
N GLY A 338 -6.90 7.90 12.37
CA GLY A 338 -5.81 6.95 12.20
C GLY A 338 -5.83 5.86 13.28
N HIS A 339 -5.29 4.68 12.98
CA HIS A 339 -5.09 3.61 13.97
C HIS A 339 -4.35 4.13 15.21
N GLY A 340 -3.17 4.73 15.02
CA GLY A 340 -2.32 5.24 16.10
C GLY A 340 -2.97 6.36 16.95
N GLN A 341 -4.04 6.99 16.46
CA GLN A 341 -4.81 7.91 17.30
C GLN A 341 -5.64 7.16 18.36
N LEU A 342 -6.16 5.98 18.06
CA LEU A 342 -7.00 5.21 18.97
C LEU A 342 -6.24 4.12 19.74
N GLN A 343 -5.07 3.74 19.24
CA GLN A 343 -4.18 2.74 19.81
C GLN A 343 -2.71 3.18 19.58
N PRO A 344 -2.22 4.19 20.33
CA PRO A 344 -0.88 4.75 20.20
C PRO A 344 0.23 3.85 20.77
#